data_AF-A0A519VTC8-F1
#
_entry.id   AF-A0A519VTC8-F1
#
_cell.length_a   1.000
_cell.length_b   1.000
_cell.length_c   1.000
_cell.angle_alpha   90.00
_cell.angle_beta   90.00
_cell.angle_gamma   90.00
#
_symmetry.space_group_name_H-M   'P 1'
#
loop_
_entity.id
_entity.type
_entity.pdbx_description
1 polymer ?
#
loop_
_entity_poly.entity_id
_entity_poly.type
_entity_poly.pdbx_seq_one_letter_code
_entity_poly.pdbx_strand_id
1 'polypeptide(L)'
;MVPTTTFWLGAALLVAAGAQPVAAQATNSNVIMYIGDGFGLAPKTATRMALGQGRDTKRFPSDAGFQVLSLDKLKYNATVTTHSLNSWITDSAPGASVYACGKPGKQDNEVIALNAGSGAAIETILEAAKKQGYAVGLVSTARITHATPASFGSHIWYRDLEDYIAAQYIASTQAQYEAIFNSSPTTSYRYQANRDWVLPTPKAGVELDVVLGGGARHFLPRNAASTYKAVVDAAEHHVQLHAGFGGGQHPVAVGLVAVGGSGAAVKNSFVL
;
A
#
# COMPACT_ATOMS: atom_id res chain seq x y z
N MET A 1 22.14 26.83 71.62
CA MET A 1 21.58 26.14 70.45
C MET A 1 20.89 27.14 69.56
N VAL A 2 21.50 27.53 68.44
CA VAL A 2 20.89 27.85 67.13
C VAL A 2 22.05 27.75 66.11
N PRO A 3 21.93 27.02 65.00
CA PRO A 3 22.93 27.07 63.94
C PRO A 3 22.58 28.18 62.94
N THR A 4 23.54 29.03 62.61
CA THR A 4 23.43 29.98 61.49
C THR A 4 24.24 29.46 60.30
N THR A 5 23.52 29.21 59.22
CA THR A 5 24.00 28.79 57.91
C THR A 5 24.67 29.95 57.18
N THR A 6 25.90 29.75 56.70
CA THR A 6 26.60 30.68 55.79
C THR A 6 26.59 30.09 54.39
N PHE A 7 25.89 30.75 53.47
CA PHE A 7 25.87 30.44 52.04
C PHE A 7 27.15 30.96 51.37
N TRP A 8 27.84 30.10 50.62
CA TRP A 8 28.92 30.50 49.73
C TRP A 8 28.36 30.73 48.31
N LEU A 9 28.46 31.95 47.80
CA LEU A 9 28.26 32.27 46.39
C LEU A 9 29.52 31.89 45.61
N GLY A 10 29.51 30.73 44.96
CA GLY A 10 30.51 30.36 43.95
C GLY A 10 30.14 30.95 42.59
N ALA A 11 30.96 31.85 42.07
CA ALA A 11 30.84 32.38 40.71
C ALA A 11 31.17 31.27 39.69
N ALA A 12 30.20 30.87 38.87
CA ALA A 12 30.43 30.00 37.72
C ALA A 12 30.77 30.83 36.48
N LEU A 13 32.01 30.69 36.01
CA LEU A 13 32.51 31.30 34.77
C LEU A 13 31.83 30.60 33.57
N LEU A 14 31.01 31.32 32.80
CA LEU A 14 30.39 30.80 31.59
C LEU A 14 31.43 30.80 30.45
N VAL A 15 31.93 29.63 30.06
CA VAL A 15 32.69 29.47 28.81
C VAL A 15 31.68 29.30 27.68
N ALA A 16 31.53 30.32 26.85
CA ALA A 16 30.75 30.26 25.63
C ALA A 16 31.50 29.40 24.59
N ALA A 17 31.22 28.10 24.57
CA ALA A 17 31.57 27.24 23.46
C ALA A 17 30.67 27.59 22.27
N GLY A 18 31.24 28.18 21.22
CA GLY A 18 30.54 28.47 19.97
C GLY A 18 30.00 27.19 19.36
N ALA A 19 28.69 26.96 19.49
CA ALA A 19 27.99 25.93 18.73
C ALA A 19 27.90 26.39 17.28
N GLN A 20 28.74 25.84 16.41
CA GLN A 20 28.48 25.88 14.98
C GLN A 20 27.21 25.06 14.72
N PRO A 21 26.24 25.56 13.95
CA PRO A 21 25.08 24.77 13.58
C PRO A 21 25.58 23.58 12.75
N VAL A 22 25.44 22.37 13.29
CA VAL A 22 25.56 21.15 12.49
C VAL A 22 24.43 21.21 11.49
N ALA A 23 24.75 21.51 10.23
CA ALA A 23 23.79 21.39 9.14
C ALA A 23 23.24 19.96 9.21
N ALA A 24 21.94 19.83 9.48
CA ALA A 24 21.27 18.54 9.46
C ALA A 24 21.49 17.94 8.07
N GLN A 25 22.29 16.88 8.02
CA GLN A 25 22.47 16.11 6.80
C GLN A 25 21.08 15.62 6.40
N ALA A 26 20.59 16.07 5.25
CA ALA A 26 19.30 15.64 4.73
C ALA A 26 19.34 14.12 4.54
N THR A 27 18.87 13.39 5.54
CA THR A 27 18.66 11.96 5.42
C THR A 27 17.47 11.79 4.51
N ASN A 28 17.71 11.40 3.26
CA ASN A 28 16.64 11.00 2.36
C ASN A 28 15.83 9.91 3.08
N SER A 29 14.61 10.27 3.49
CA SER A 29 13.74 9.37 4.21
C SER A 29 12.97 8.55 3.18
N ASN A 30 13.08 7.23 3.29
CA ASN A 30 12.31 6.32 2.45
C ASN A 30 11.23 5.66 3.31
N VAL A 31 10.02 5.55 2.76
CA VAL A 31 8.92 4.84 3.42
C VAL A 31 8.62 3.60 2.61
N ILE A 32 8.74 2.44 3.27
CA ILE A 32 8.34 1.15 2.70
C ILE A 32 7.21 0.58 3.54
N MET A 33 6.06 0.36 2.91
CA MET A 33 4.90 -0.25 3.57
C MET A 33 4.67 -1.65 3.00
N TYR A 34 4.74 -2.66 3.87
CA TYR A 34 4.38 -4.02 3.54
C TYR A 34 2.99 -4.35 4.08
N ILE A 35 2.08 -4.73 3.20
CA ILE A 35 0.71 -5.16 3.56
C ILE A 35 0.57 -6.63 3.25
N GLY A 36 0.35 -7.46 4.27
CA GLY A 36 -0.14 -8.82 4.11
C GLY A 36 -1.67 -8.83 4.12
N ASP A 37 -2.29 -8.95 2.96
CA ASP A 37 -3.75 -9.05 2.81
C ASP A 37 -4.26 -10.30 3.54
N GLY A 38 -5.26 -10.15 4.42
CA GLY A 38 -5.72 -11.23 5.31
C GLY A 38 -4.69 -11.72 6.34
N PHE A 39 -3.54 -11.06 6.52
CA PHE A 39 -2.44 -11.54 7.37
C PHE A 39 -2.59 -11.13 8.84
N GLY A 40 -3.53 -11.78 9.54
CA GLY A 40 -3.73 -11.62 10.98
C GLY A 40 -2.74 -12.44 11.85
N LEU A 41 -2.95 -12.42 13.17
CA LEU A 41 -2.10 -13.15 14.13
C LEU A 41 -2.08 -14.67 13.90
N ALA A 42 -3.22 -15.25 13.49
CA ALA A 42 -3.31 -16.69 13.20
C ALA A 42 -2.50 -17.09 11.97
N PRO A 43 -2.68 -16.49 10.76
CA PRO A 43 -1.80 -16.71 9.61
C PRO A 43 -0.32 -16.43 9.88
N LYS A 44 -0.01 -15.40 10.69
CA LYS A 44 1.38 -15.10 11.12
C LYS A 44 1.99 -16.28 11.87
N THR A 45 1.26 -16.86 12.82
CA THR A 45 1.71 -18.02 13.59
C THR A 45 1.79 -19.27 12.72
N ALA A 46 0.79 -19.51 11.86
CA ALA A 46 0.80 -20.62 10.91
C ALA A 46 1.99 -20.54 9.95
N THR A 47 2.40 -19.34 9.53
CA THR A 47 3.60 -19.13 8.70
C THR A 47 4.87 -19.53 9.44
N ARG A 48 5.02 -19.19 10.72
CA ARG A 48 6.14 -19.67 11.55
C ARG A 48 6.17 -21.20 11.62
N MET A 49 5.02 -21.83 11.80
CA MET A 49 4.87 -23.29 11.79
C MET A 49 5.32 -23.89 10.44
N ALA A 50 4.86 -23.30 9.34
CA ALA A 50 5.13 -23.78 7.98
C ALA A 50 6.63 -23.76 7.62
N LEU A 51 7.41 -22.82 8.16
CA LEU A 51 8.87 -22.74 8.00
C LEU A 51 9.64 -23.94 8.61
N GLY A 52 8.94 -24.94 9.14
CA GLY A 52 9.52 -26.20 9.58
C GLY A 52 9.48 -26.41 11.10
N GLN A 53 8.68 -25.62 11.81
CA GLN A 53 8.50 -25.74 13.26
C GLN A 53 7.39 -26.75 13.56
N GLY A 54 7.70 -27.78 14.35
CA GLY A 54 6.68 -28.72 14.87
C GLY A 54 6.21 -29.80 13.89
N ARG A 55 6.97 -30.11 12.83
CA ARG A 55 6.74 -31.33 12.02
C ARG A 55 7.32 -32.54 12.74
N ASP A 56 6.69 -33.72 12.57
CA ASP A 56 7.20 -34.98 13.11
C ASP A 56 8.64 -35.21 12.65
N THR A 57 9.51 -35.55 13.61
CA THR A 57 11.00 -35.61 13.54
C THR A 57 11.78 -34.30 13.75
N LYS A 58 11.14 -33.12 13.84
CA LYS A 58 11.79 -31.81 14.05
C LYS A 58 11.27 -31.07 15.28
N ARG A 59 11.22 -31.73 16.44
CA ARG A 59 10.98 -31.08 17.73
C ARG A 59 12.15 -30.13 18.05
N PHE A 60 11.86 -28.98 18.66
CA PHE A 60 12.91 -28.09 19.17
C PHE A 60 13.69 -28.77 20.30
N PRO A 61 15.02 -28.96 20.17
CA PRO A 61 15.84 -29.42 21.28
C PRO A 61 16.12 -28.29 22.30
N SER A 62 16.00 -27.02 21.87
CA SER A 62 16.15 -25.81 22.70
C SER A 62 15.50 -24.60 22.03
N ASP A 63 15.31 -23.51 22.79
CA ASP A 63 14.75 -22.23 22.31
C ASP A 63 15.57 -21.59 21.19
N ALA A 64 16.88 -21.88 21.10
CA ALA A 64 17.74 -21.39 20.02
C ALA A 64 17.35 -21.93 18.63
N GLY A 65 16.56 -23.01 18.57
CA GLY A 65 16.02 -23.56 17.32
C GLY A 65 14.75 -22.87 16.82
N PHE A 66 14.15 -21.97 17.62
CA PHE A 66 12.91 -21.27 17.25
C PHE A 66 13.17 -20.19 16.21
N GLN A 67 12.59 -20.34 15.02
CA GLN A 67 12.73 -19.33 13.96
C GLN A 67 11.65 -18.25 14.08
N VAL A 68 12.04 -17.00 13.94
CA VAL A 68 11.10 -15.87 13.94
C VAL A 68 10.99 -15.30 12.53
N LEU A 69 9.82 -14.78 12.15
CA LEU A 69 9.68 -14.09 10.87
C LEU A 69 10.50 -12.80 10.89
N SER A 70 10.90 -12.29 9.72
CA SER A 70 11.50 -10.94 9.65
C SER A 70 10.59 -9.88 10.27
N LEU A 71 9.26 -10.04 10.13
CA LEU A 71 8.26 -9.19 10.77
C LEU A 71 8.33 -9.22 12.30
N ASP A 72 8.68 -10.35 12.91
CA ASP A 72 8.80 -10.48 14.38
C ASP A 72 10.01 -9.72 14.93
N LYS A 73 10.99 -9.38 14.08
CA LYS A 73 12.19 -8.62 14.46
C LYS A 73 11.96 -7.10 14.48
N LEU A 74 10.79 -6.62 14.06
CA LEU A 74 10.46 -5.20 14.11
C LEU A 74 10.38 -4.71 15.57
N LYS A 75 11.00 -3.56 15.84
CA LYS A 75 11.11 -2.95 17.18
C LYS A 75 9.75 -2.64 17.80
N TYR A 76 8.78 -2.24 16.97
CA TYR A 76 7.47 -1.80 17.42
C TYR A 76 6.39 -2.74 16.90
N ASN A 77 5.44 -3.06 17.77
CA ASN A 77 4.26 -3.85 17.46
C ASN A 77 3.03 -3.12 18.00
N ALA A 78 1.96 -3.13 17.23
CA ALA A 78 0.68 -2.52 17.61
C ALA A 78 -0.47 -3.37 17.08
N THR A 79 -1.64 -3.20 17.68
CA THR A 79 -2.90 -3.75 17.18
C THR A 79 -3.76 -2.62 16.65
N VAL A 80 -4.58 -2.92 15.64
CA VAL A 80 -5.47 -1.95 14.99
C VAL A 80 -6.87 -2.55 14.89
N THR A 81 -7.89 -1.71 15.01
CA THR A 81 -9.27 -2.10 14.73
C THR A 81 -9.53 -2.01 13.22
N THR A 82 -10.10 -3.05 12.63
CA THR A 82 -10.16 -3.18 11.16
C THR A 82 -11.54 -2.97 10.54
N HIS A 83 -12.62 -2.89 11.34
CA HIS A 83 -13.99 -2.69 10.84
C HIS A 83 -14.10 -1.56 9.80
N SER A 84 -15.03 -1.72 8.86
CA SER A 84 -15.46 -0.68 7.94
C SER A 84 -16.69 0.04 8.50
N LEU A 85 -17.10 1.14 7.87
CA LEU A 85 -18.26 1.92 8.33
C LEU A 85 -19.58 1.14 8.25
N ASN A 86 -19.68 0.21 7.30
CA ASN A 86 -20.89 -0.55 7.00
C ASN A 86 -20.77 -2.06 7.32
N SER A 87 -19.66 -2.52 7.92
CA SER A 87 -19.49 -3.92 8.30
C SER A 87 -18.47 -4.12 9.43
N TRP A 88 -18.75 -5.08 10.32
CA TRP A 88 -17.78 -5.57 11.31
C TRP A 88 -16.59 -6.27 10.64
N ILE A 89 -16.82 -6.90 9.49
CA ILE A 89 -15.81 -7.59 8.69
C ILE A 89 -15.52 -6.73 7.47
N THR A 90 -14.36 -6.07 7.52
CA THR A 90 -13.85 -5.23 6.44
C THR A 90 -13.40 -6.07 5.26
N ASP A 91 -13.59 -5.57 4.04
CA ASP A 91 -12.88 -6.09 2.88
C ASP A 91 -11.56 -5.32 2.65
N SER A 92 -10.77 -5.76 1.68
CA SER A 92 -9.46 -5.15 1.42
C SER A 92 -9.52 -3.67 1.01
N ALA A 93 -10.61 -3.18 0.41
CA ALA A 93 -10.71 -1.81 -0.09
C ALA A 93 -10.68 -0.75 1.02
N PRO A 94 -11.62 -0.68 1.98
CA PRO A 94 -11.54 0.26 3.09
C PRO A 94 -10.36 -0.06 4.02
N GLY A 95 -9.98 -1.33 4.18
CA GLY A 95 -8.84 -1.74 4.98
C GLY A 95 -7.53 -1.11 4.51
N ALA A 96 -7.26 -1.15 3.21
CA ALA A 96 -6.09 -0.51 2.62
C ALA A 96 -6.25 1.01 2.49
N SER A 97 -7.45 1.51 2.18
CA SER A 97 -7.70 2.95 2.00
C SER A 97 -7.45 3.77 3.25
N VAL A 98 -7.74 3.24 4.45
CA VAL A 98 -7.42 3.94 5.71
C VAL A 98 -5.91 4.10 5.87
N TYR A 99 -5.11 3.08 5.53
CA TYR A 99 -3.64 3.20 5.55
C TYR A 99 -3.12 4.14 4.47
N ALA A 100 -3.69 4.06 3.27
CA ALA A 100 -3.27 4.88 2.14
C ALA A 100 -3.57 6.36 2.37
N CYS A 101 -4.76 6.70 2.85
CA CYS A 101 -5.19 8.08 3.00
C CYS A 101 -4.71 8.73 4.31
N GLY A 102 -4.46 7.94 5.36
CA GLY A 102 -4.06 8.46 6.67
C GLY A 102 -5.09 9.39 7.34
N LYS A 103 -6.32 9.49 6.82
CA LYS A 103 -7.38 10.31 7.40
C LYS A 103 -8.03 9.58 8.59
N PRO A 104 -8.36 10.31 9.68
CA PRO A 104 -9.16 9.75 10.76
C PRO A 104 -10.50 9.23 10.26
N GLY A 105 -10.92 8.08 10.79
CA GLY A 105 -12.19 7.44 10.43
C GLY A 105 -12.01 6.13 9.69
N LYS A 106 -13.14 5.55 9.27
CA LYS A 106 -13.23 4.34 8.46
C LYS A 106 -13.85 4.68 7.10
N GLN A 107 -13.82 3.73 6.17
CA GLN A 107 -14.52 3.82 4.89
C GLN A 107 -15.50 2.66 4.75
N ASP A 108 -16.45 2.80 3.82
CA ASP A 108 -17.39 1.73 3.48
C ASP A 108 -16.68 0.60 2.72
N ASN A 109 -17.18 -0.63 2.89
CA ASN A 109 -16.74 -1.75 2.07
C ASN A 109 -16.88 -1.42 0.57
N GLU A 110 -16.01 -2.03 -0.22
CA GLU A 110 -15.87 -1.85 -1.67
C GLU A 110 -15.28 -0.49 -2.13
N VAL A 111 -15.27 0.53 -1.28
CA VAL A 111 -14.82 1.89 -1.63
C VAL A 111 -13.31 2.02 -1.48
N ILE A 112 -12.69 2.67 -2.47
CA ILE A 112 -11.25 2.88 -2.57
C ILE A 112 -10.94 4.38 -2.49
N ALA A 113 -10.26 4.78 -1.42
CA ALA A 113 -9.72 6.14 -1.19
C ALA A 113 -10.68 7.28 -1.57
N LEU A 114 -11.97 7.13 -1.25
CA LEU A 114 -13.03 8.03 -1.69
C LEU A 114 -14.05 8.21 -0.57
N ASN A 115 -14.63 9.41 -0.47
CA ASN A 115 -15.72 9.67 0.46
C ASN A 115 -17.04 9.15 -0.12
N ALA A 116 -17.61 8.12 0.50
CA ALA A 116 -18.83 7.47 0.02
C ALA A 116 -20.13 8.31 0.19
N GLY A 117 -20.07 9.46 0.86
CA GLY A 117 -21.20 10.40 0.91
C GLY A 117 -21.15 11.45 -0.19
N SER A 118 -19.95 12.00 -0.45
CA SER A 118 -19.78 13.13 -1.37
C SER A 118 -19.22 12.76 -2.74
N GLY A 119 -18.66 11.56 -2.91
CA GLY A 119 -17.91 11.17 -4.11
C GLY A 119 -16.52 11.82 -4.22
N ALA A 120 -16.11 12.61 -3.23
CA ALA A 120 -14.84 13.30 -3.27
C ALA A 120 -13.67 12.32 -3.06
N ALA A 121 -12.65 12.43 -3.91
CA ALA A 121 -11.38 11.73 -3.73
C ALA A 121 -10.72 12.10 -2.40
N ILE A 122 -10.10 11.13 -1.75
CA ILE A 122 -9.31 11.31 -0.54
C ILE A 122 -7.85 11.10 -0.91
N GLU A 123 -7.04 12.16 -0.82
CA GLU A 123 -5.61 12.10 -1.10
C GLU A 123 -4.92 10.96 -0.34
N THR A 124 -4.14 10.19 -1.09
CA THR A 124 -3.32 9.08 -0.61
C THR A 124 -1.90 9.53 -0.30
N ILE A 125 -1.18 8.73 0.47
CA ILE A 125 0.22 9.00 0.83
C ILE A 125 1.14 9.01 -0.39
N LEU A 126 0.83 8.26 -1.46
CA LEU A 126 1.59 8.33 -2.69
C LEU A 126 1.38 9.66 -3.41
N GLU A 127 0.16 10.18 -3.43
CA GLU A 127 -0.11 11.50 -3.99
C GLU A 127 0.60 12.60 -3.20
N ALA A 128 0.48 12.54 -1.88
CA ALA A 128 1.17 13.49 -1.00
C ALA A 128 2.71 13.43 -1.17
N ALA A 129 3.28 12.23 -1.30
CA ALA A 129 4.71 12.04 -1.51
C ALA A 129 5.17 12.53 -2.89
N LYS A 130 4.43 12.21 -3.95
CA LYS A 130 4.77 12.62 -5.32
C LYS A 130 4.72 14.14 -5.49
N LYS A 131 3.73 14.81 -4.88
CA LYS A 131 3.64 16.28 -4.81
C LYS A 131 4.84 16.92 -4.11
N GLN A 132 5.51 16.19 -3.24
CA GLN A 132 6.75 16.62 -2.56
C GLN A 132 8.02 16.20 -3.31
N GLY A 133 7.91 15.64 -4.53
CA GLY A 133 9.05 15.27 -5.36
C GLY A 133 9.66 13.90 -5.04
N TYR A 134 9.00 13.07 -4.23
CA TYR A 134 9.42 11.68 -4.01
C TYR A 134 9.06 10.82 -5.21
N ALA A 135 9.91 9.83 -5.51
CA ALA A 135 9.52 8.73 -6.37
C ALA A 135 8.55 7.82 -5.61
N VAL A 136 7.50 7.33 -6.26
CA VAL A 136 6.44 6.51 -5.67
C VAL A 136 6.20 5.25 -6.49
N GLY A 137 5.89 4.14 -5.82
CA GLY A 137 5.67 2.88 -6.52
C GLY A 137 4.78 1.88 -5.80
N LEU A 138 4.12 1.05 -6.60
CA LEU A 138 3.28 -0.06 -6.18
C LEU A 138 3.89 -1.39 -6.65
N VAL A 139 4.03 -2.32 -5.71
CA VAL A 139 4.44 -3.69 -5.97
C VAL A 139 3.41 -4.63 -5.36
N SER A 140 2.87 -5.58 -6.11
CA SER A 140 1.92 -6.57 -5.62
C SER A 140 2.08 -7.93 -6.29
N THR A 141 1.82 -9.00 -5.55
CA THR A 141 1.66 -10.34 -6.13
C THR A 141 0.29 -10.57 -6.77
N ALA A 142 -0.70 -9.71 -6.47
CA ALA A 142 -2.02 -9.75 -7.09
C ALA A 142 -2.06 -8.94 -8.39
N ARG A 143 -3.26 -8.75 -8.95
CA ARG A 143 -3.47 -7.72 -9.98
C ARG A 143 -3.16 -6.36 -9.37
N ILE A 144 -2.44 -5.51 -10.09
CA ILE A 144 -2.11 -4.17 -9.59
C ILE A 144 -3.35 -3.27 -9.44
N THR A 145 -4.44 -3.65 -10.11
CA THR A 145 -5.78 -3.07 -10.02
C THR A 145 -6.64 -3.67 -8.90
N HIS A 146 -6.15 -4.68 -8.18
CA HIS A 146 -6.84 -5.23 -7.02
C HIS A 146 -6.95 -4.17 -5.91
N ALA A 147 -7.94 -4.30 -5.02
CA ALA A 147 -8.26 -3.27 -4.02
C ALA A 147 -7.06 -2.77 -3.21
N THR A 148 -6.22 -3.67 -2.69
CA THR A 148 -5.10 -3.28 -1.82
C THR A 148 -4.11 -2.32 -2.49
N PRO A 149 -3.51 -2.64 -3.66
CA PRO A 149 -2.70 -1.64 -4.39
C PRO A 149 -3.53 -0.46 -4.91
N ALA A 150 -4.76 -0.69 -5.36
CA ALA A 150 -5.64 0.36 -5.87
C ALA A 150 -5.97 1.45 -4.85
N SER A 151 -6.05 1.12 -3.56
CA SER A 151 -6.23 2.10 -2.46
C SER A 151 -5.14 3.14 -2.34
N PHE A 152 -3.93 2.87 -2.85
CA PHE A 152 -2.84 3.84 -2.89
C PHE A 152 -2.77 4.56 -4.25
N GLY A 153 -3.35 3.96 -5.29
CA GLY A 153 -3.18 4.36 -6.68
C GLY A 153 -4.41 5.00 -7.33
N SER A 154 -5.60 4.91 -6.74
CA SER A 154 -6.86 5.32 -7.39
C SER A 154 -7.92 5.77 -6.39
N HIS A 155 -8.98 6.39 -6.88
CA HIS A 155 -10.19 6.72 -6.11
C HIS A 155 -11.40 6.15 -6.85
N ILE A 156 -12.13 5.22 -6.24
CA ILE A 156 -13.28 4.60 -6.90
C ILE A 156 -14.30 4.07 -5.90
N TRP A 157 -15.57 4.13 -6.27
CA TRP A 157 -16.69 3.68 -5.45
C TRP A 157 -16.79 2.17 -5.29
N TYR A 158 -16.28 1.43 -6.27
CA TYR A 158 -16.44 -0.01 -6.32
C TYR A 158 -15.16 -0.69 -6.81
N ARG A 159 -14.52 -1.45 -5.94
CA ARG A 159 -13.20 -2.09 -6.16
C ARG A 159 -13.10 -3.01 -7.38
N ASP A 160 -14.21 -3.57 -7.86
CA ASP A 160 -14.20 -4.47 -9.03
C ASP A 160 -14.20 -3.72 -10.36
N LEU A 161 -14.24 -2.38 -10.33
CA LEU A 161 -14.08 -1.52 -11.50
C LEU A 161 -12.60 -1.44 -11.91
N GLU A 162 -11.94 -2.59 -12.08
CA GLU A 162 -10.49 -2.72 -12.29
C GLU A 162 -10.00 -2.07 -13.60
N ASP A 163 -10.81 -2.08 -14.67
CA ASP A 163 -10.49 -1.36 -15.92
C ASP A 163 -10.36 0.15 -15.68
N TYR A 164 -11.19 0.69 -14.78
CA TYR A 164 -11.20 2.12 -14.44
C TYR A 164 -10.06 2.48 -13.47
N ILE A 165 -9.75 1.57 -12.55
CA ILE A 165 -8.55 1.69 -11.71
C ILE A 165 -7.29 1.73 -12.58
N ALA A 166 -7.18 0.85 -13.58
CA ALA A 166 -6.06 0.85 -14.53
C ALA A 166 -5.97 2.18 -15.28
N ALA A 167 -7.10 2.72 -15.74
CA ALA A 167 -7.14 4.00 -16.43
C ALA A 167 -6.61 5.15 -15.56
N GLN A 168 -6.87 5.17 -14.25
CA GLN A 168 -6.31 6.19 -13.34
C GLN A 168 -4.80 6.10 -13.17
N TYR A 169 -4.18 4.95 -13.44
CA TYR A 169 -2.71 4.82 -13.37
C TYR A 169 -2.00 5.37 -14.61
N ILE A 170 -2.69 5.41 -15.76
CA ILE A 170 -2.06 5.73 -17.06
C ILE A 170 -2.64 6.98 -17.74
N ALA A 171 -3.84 7.41 -17.36
CA ALA A 171 -4.46 8.60 -17.94
C ALA A 171 -3.80 9.86 -17.37
N SER A 172 -3.30 10.73 -18.25
CA SER A 172 -2.66 11.99 -17.86
C SER A 172 -3.62 13.18 -17.85
N THR A 173 -4.87 13.00 -18.33
CA THR A 173 -5.90 14.05 -18.37
C THR A 173 -7.30 13.50 -18.08
N GLN A 174 -8.21 14.39 -17.62
CA GLN A 174 -9.63 14.07 -17.44
C GLN A 174 -10.29 13.59 -18.74
N ALA A 175 -9.95 14.22 -19.86
CA ALA A 175 -10.51 13.85 -21.16
C ALA A 175 -10.10 12.44 -21.61
N GLN A 176 -8.85 12.03 -21.37
CA GLN A 176 -8.40 10.66 -21.66
C GLN A 176 -9.07 9.65 -20.72
N TYR A 177 -9.21 10.00 -19.45
CA TYR A 177 -9.91 9.18 -18.48
C TYR A 177 -11.38 9.00 -18.87
N GLU A 178 -12.07 10.08 -19.23
CA GLU A 178 -13.44 10.09 -19.77
C GLU A 178 -13.56 9.29 -21.05
N ALA A 179 -12.63 9.39 -21.99
CA ALA A 179 -12.66 8.63 -23.23
C ALA A 179 -12.55 7.12 -22.98
N ILE A 180 -11.66 6.69 -22.08
CA ILE A 180 -11.57 5.29 -21.65
C ILE A 180 -12.85 4.88 -20.94
N PHE A 181 -13.37 5.74 -20.05
CA PHE A 181 -14.56 5.48 -19.25
C PHE A 181 -15.82 5.31 -20.11
N ASN A 182 -16.04 6.20 -21.07
CA ASN A 182 -17.19 6.22 -21.97
C ASN A 182 -17.15 5.10 -23.03
N SER A 183 -15.99 4.46 -23.23
CA SER A 183 -15.82 3.40 -24.24
C SER A 183 -16.13 1.98 -23.72
N SER A 184 -16.26 1.80 -22.40
CA SER A 184 -16.46 0.48 -21.79
C SER A 184 -17.92 0.31 -21.35
N PRO A 185 -18.69 -0.62 -21.97
CA PRO A 185 -20.00 -0.96 -21.43
C PRO A 185 -19.79 -1.65 -20.09
N THR A 186 -20.34 -1.02 -19.06
CA THR A 186 -20.29 -1.42 -17.66
C THR A 186 -21.04 -2.72 -17.43
N THR A 187 -20.32 -3.85 -17.50
CA THR A 187 -20.86 -5.20 -17.24
C THR A 187 -20.62 -5.69 -15.81
N SER A 188 -20.14 -4.85 -14.89
CA SER A 188 -19.95 -5.25 -13.49
C SER A 188 -21.30 -5.39 -12.78
N TYR A 189 -21.50 -6.51 -12.08
CA TYR A 189 -22.76 -6.91 -11.42
C TYR A 189 -23.33 -5.87 -10.43
N ARG A 190 -22.52 -4.94 -9.92
CA ARG A 190 -22.93 -3.86 -8.99
C ARG A 190 -22.68 -2.45 -9.51
N TYR A 191 -22.47 -2.31 -10.81
CA TYR A 191 -22.30 -0.99 -11.41
C TYR A 191 -23.59 -0.16 -11.28
N GLN A 192 -23.47 1.05 -10.76
CA GLN A 192 -24.56 2.00 -10.60
C GLN A 192 -24.24 3.29 -11.33
N ALA A 193 -24.90 3.53 -12.46
CA ALA A 193 -24.62 4.68 -13.33
C ALA A 193 -24.73 6.04 -12.63
N ASN A 194 -25.60 6.21 -11.64
CA ASN A 194 -25.74 7.48 -10.93
C ASN A 194 -24.61 7.76 -9.91
N ARG A 195 -23.88 6.72 -9.48
CA ARG A 195 -22.83 6.81 -8.46
C ARG A 195 -21.45 6.63 -9.08
N ASP A 196 -21.30 5.57 -9.88
CA ASP A 196 -20.02 5.15 -10.44
C ASP A 196 -19.63 5.97 -11.68
N TRP A 197 -20.59 6.59 -12.37
CA TRP A 197 -20.35 7.53 -13.49
C TRP A 197 -19.94 8.92 -13.02
N VAL A 198 -20.05 9.22 -11.71
CA VAL A 198 -19.47 10.44 -11.15
C VAL A 198 -17.97 10.23 -11.09
N LEU A 199 -17.31 10.64 -12.17
CA LEU A 199 -15.87 10.53 -12.33
C LEU A 199 -15.16 11.33 -11.25
N PRO A 200 -14.36 10.68 -10.38
CA PRO A 200 -13.48 11.43 -9.51
C PRO A 200 -12.48 12.19 -10.38
N THR A 201 -12.10 13.38 -9.93
CA THR A 201 -11.07 14.19 -10.59
C THR A 201 -9.80 13.33 -10.77
N PRO A 202 -9.13 13.35 -11.93
CA PRO A 202 -7.99 12.50 -12.17
C PRO A 202 -6.84 12.92 -11.28
N LYS A 203 -5.89 12.02 -11.14
CA LYS A 203 -4.60 12.27 -10.50
C LYS A 203 -3.74 13.21 -11.35
N ALA A 204 -4.07 14.49 -11.38
CA ALA A 204 -3.25 15.49 -12.06
C ALA A 204 -1.89 15.60 -11.35
N GLY A 205 -0.82 15.17 -12.03
CA GLY A 205 0.56 15.29 -11.55
C GLY A 205 1.04 14.22 -10.58
N VAL A 206 0.29 13.11 -10.40
CA VAL A 206 0.73 11.98 -9.57
C VAL A 206 0.79 10.70 -10.40
N GLU A 207 1.90 10.53 -11.11
CA GLU A 207 2.23 9.31 -11.82
C GLU A 207 3.00 8.35 -10.90
N LEU A 208 2.76 7.05 -11.07
CA LEU A 208 3.53 6.01 -10.39
C LEU A 208 4.83 5.77 -11.15
N ASP A 209 5.98 5.88 -10.46
CA ASP A 209 7.29 5.63 -11.06
C ASP A 209 7.58 4.14 -11.22
N VAL A 210 7.05 3.31 -10.31
CA VAL A 210 7.20 1.85 -10.34
C VAL A 210 5.84 1.20 -10.18
N VAL A 211 5.52 0.30 -11.10
CA VAL A 211 4.27 -0.48 -11.09
C VAL A 211 4.60 -1.93 -11.42
N LEU A 212 4.57 -2.81 -10.42
CA LEU A 212 4.91 -4.23 -10.56
C LEU A 212 3.78 -5.10 -10.00
N GLY A 213 3.16 -5.91 -10.85
CA GLY A 213 2.13 -6.86 -10.45
C GLY A 213 1.46 -7.53 -11.64
N GLY A 214 0.41 -8.30 -11.37
CA GLY A 214 -0.41 -8.93 -12.41
C GLY A 214 -1.46 -7.96 -12.98
N GLY A 215 -2.39 -8.52 -13.76
CA GLY A 215 -3.59 -7.77 -14.21
C GLY A 215 -3.44 -7.01 -15.53
N ALA A 216 -2.41 -7.34 -16.34
CA ALA A 216 -2.16 -6.70 -17.63
C ALA A 216 -3.38 -6.61 -18.57
N ARG A 217 -4.35 -7.53 -18.46
CA ARG A 217 -5.62 -7.51 -19.21
C ARG A 217 -6.43 -6.21 -19.04
N HIS A 218 -6.29 -5.52 -17.91
CA HIS A 218 -7.01 -4.26 -17.61
C HIS A 218 -6.36 -3.04 -18.29
N PHE A 219 -5.15 -3.20 -18.85
CA PHE A 219 -4.39 -2.15 -19.53
C PHE A 219 -4.38 -2.32 -21.05
N LEU A 220 -5.06 -3.34 -21.57
CA LEU A 220 -5.09 -3.67 -22.99
C LEU A 220 -6.52 -3.58 -23.53
N PRO A 221 -6.72 -3.19 -24.81
CA PRO A 221 -8.03 -3.25 -25.44
C PRO A 221 -8.58 -4.68 -25.46
N ARG A 222 -9.88 -4.85 -25.17
CA ARG A 222 -10.53 -6.18 -25.14
C ARG A 222 -10.42 -6.97 -26.44
N ASN A 223 -10.22 -6.28 -27.56
CA ASN A 223 -10.12 -6.88 -28.90
C ASN A 223 -8.69 -6.81 -29.49
N ALA A 224 -7.68 -6.47 -28.69
CA ALA A 224 -6.30 -6.47 -29.15
C ALA A 224 -5.76 -7.90 -29.17
N ALA A 225 -5.30 -8.36 -30.34
CA ALA A 225 -4.52 -9.60 -30.43
C ALA A 225 -3.22 -9.44 -29.62
N SER A 226 -3.08 -10.19 -28.53
CA SER A 226 -1.83 -10.24 -27.78
C SER A 226 -0.82 -11.09 -28.54
N THR A 227 0.32 -10.50 -28.93
CA THR A 227 1.48 -11.25 -29.44
C THR A 227 2.21 -12.02 -28.33
N TYR A 228 1.92 -11.73 -27.06
CA TYR A 228 2.41 -12.50 -25.92
C TYR A 228 1.64 -13.82 -25.82
N LYS A 229 2.36 -14.95 -25.80
CA LYS A 229 1.79 -16.28 -25.55
C LYS A 229 0.97 -16.24 -24.26
N ALA A 230 -0.28 -16.70 -24.31
CA ALA A 230 -0.99 -17.06 -23.10
C ALA A 230 -0.10 -18.05 -22.32
N VAL A 231 0.06 -17.82 -21.01
CA VAL A 231 0.69 -18.84 -20.16
C VAL A 231 -0.23 -20.05 -20.22
N VAL A 232 0.27 -21.12 -20.80
CA VAL A 232 -0.39 -22.42 -20.86
C VAL A 232 0.36 -23.36 -19.92
N ASP A 233 -0.34 -24.33 -19.34
CA ASP A 233 0.32 -25.37 -18.57
C ASP A 233 1.10 -26.31 -19.51
N ALA A 234 1.80 -27.30 -18.93
CA ALA A 234 2.56 -28.28 -19.70
C ALA A 234 1.68 -29.14 -20.63
N ALA A 235 0.35 -29.08 -20.51
CA ALA A 235 -0.63 -29.78 -21.34
C ALA A 235 -1.34 -28.85 -22.33
N GLU A 236 -0.81 -27.63 -22.55
CA GLU A 236 -1.36 -26.61 -23.46
C GLU A 236 -2.77 -26.10 -23.10
N HIS A 237 -3.26 -26.37 -21.89
CA HIS A 237 -4.47 -25.70 -21.44
C HIS A 237 -4.13 -24.23 -21.16
N HIS A 238 -5.00 -23.33 -21.63
CA HIS A 238 -4.97 -21.95 -21.16
C HIS A 238 -4.97 -21.96 -19.65
N VAL A 239 -3.91 -21.43 -19.03
CA VAL A 239 -3.96 -21.08 -17.61
C VAL A 239 -4.91 -19.91 -17.52
N GLN A 240 -6.20 -20.20 -17.48
CA GLN A 240 -7.11 -19.34 -16.77
C GLN A 240 -6.55 -19.29 -15.35
N LEU A 241 -5.91 -18.18 -15.01
CA LEU A 241 -5.89 -17.72 -13.63
C LEU A 241 -7.37 -17.57 -13.26
N HIS A 242 -8.00 -18.67 -12.85
CA HIS A 242 -9.36 -18.69 -12.38
C HIS A 242 -9.41 -17.64 -11.28
N ALA A 243 -10.10 -16.54 -11.54
CA ALA A 243 -10.59 -15.63 -10.51
C ALA A 243 -11.75 -16.29 -9.75
N GLY A 244 -11.58 -17.58 -9.45
CA GLY A 244 -12.46 -18.44 -8.68
C GLY A 244 -11.63 -19.10 -7.60
N PHE A 245 -10.91 -18.31 -6.81
CA PHE A 245 -10.55 -18.75 -5.47
C PHE A 245 -11.81 -18.62 -4.63
N GLY A 246 -12.58 -19.70 -4.58
CA GLY A 246 -13.69 -19.81 -3.64
C GLY A 246 -13.19 -19.54 -2.23
N GLY A 247 -13.75 -18.51 -1.59
CA GLY A 247 -13.86 -18.37 -0.13
C GLY A 247 -12.61 -18.56 0.74
N GLY A 248 -11.39 -18.50 0.19
CA GLY A 248 -10.15 -18.76 0.93
C GLY A 248 -9.21 -17.56 0.91
N GLN A 249 -9.01 -16.92 2.06
CA GLN A 249 -8.00 -15.86 2.22
C GLN A 249 -6.59 -16.47 2.11
N HIS A 250 -5.89 -16.21 1.00
CA HIS A 250 -4.45 -16.43 0.89
C HIS A 250 -3.72 -15.08 1.06
N PRO A 251 -2.58 -15.05 1.77
CA PRO A 251 -1.88 -13.80 2.04
C PRO A 251 -1.27 -13.21 0.76
N VAL A 252 -1.73 -12.03 0.37
CA VAL A 252 -1.15 -11.22 -0.73
C VAL A 252 -0.21 -10.19 -0.11
N ALA A 253 1.02 -10.05 -0.63
CA ALA A 253 1.94 -9.02 -0.19
C ALA A 253 1.88 -7.81 -1.13
N VAL A 254 1.72 -6.60 -0.58
CA VAL A 254 1.90 -5.33 -1.30
C VAL A 254 3.07 -4.59 -0.70
N GLY A 255 4.04 -4.21 -1.53
CA GLY A 255 5.15 -3.34 -1.18
C GLY A 255 4.93 -1.95 -1.77
N LEU A 256 4.84 -0.95 -0.90
CA LEU A 256 4.84 0.47 -1.25
C LEU A 256 6.26 0.99 -1.15
N VAL A 257 6.74 1.78 -2.12
CA VAL A 257 8.07 2.39 -2.05
C VAL A 257 7.94 3.89 -2.31
N ALA A 258 8.36 4.72 -1.35
CA ALA A 258 8.61 6.13 -1.54
C ALA A 258 10.10 6.43 -1.36
N VAL A 259 10.79 6.93 -2.38
CA VAL A 259 12.25 7.21 -2.35
C VAL A 259 12.52 8.71 -2.50
N GLY A 260 13.27 9.28 -1.55
CA GLY A 260 13.64 10.69 -1.56
C GLY A 260 14.88 10.97 -2.42
N GLY A 261 14.78 11.95 -3.32
CA GLY A 261 15.92 12.50 -4.07
C GLY A 261 16.05 14.00 -3.81
N SER A 262 16.99 14.41 -2.96
CA SER A 262 17.50 15.78 -2.98
C SER A 262 18.47 15.94 -4.16
N GLY A 263 18.45 17.12 -4.80
CA GLY A 263 19.05 17.37 -6.11
C GLY A 263 20.52 16.95 -6.28
N ALA A 264 20.87 16.74 -7.55
CA ALA A 264 22.12 16.26 -8.13
C ALA A 264 22.31 14.72 -8.14
N ALA A 265 22.14 14.16 -9.35
CA ALA A 265 22.40 12.78 -9.76
C ALA A 265 21.54 11.70 -9.08
N VAL A 266 20.46 11.32 -9.78
CA VAL A 266 19.73 10.06 -9.58
C VAL A 266 20.71 8.90 -9.76
N LYS A 267 21.31 8.43 -8.67
CA LYS A 267 21.96 7.12 -8.62
C LYS A 267 20.88 6.09 -8.31
N ASN A 268 20.27 5.56 -9.36
CA ASN A 268 19.41 4.37 -9.34
C ASN A 268 20.11 3.25 -8.56
N SER A 269 19.76 3.11 -7.28
CA SER A 269 20.22 2.01 -6.43
C SER A 269 18.95 1.38 -5.87
N PHE A 270 18.32 0.53 -6.69
CA PHE A 270 17.22 -0.34 -6.27
C PHE A 270 17.87 -1.63 -5.76
N VAL A 271 17.70 -1.95 -4.47
CA VAL A 271 18.02 -3.27 -3.92
C VAL A 271 16.73 -3.80 -3.32
N LEU A 272 16.20 -4.86 -3.93
CA LEU A 272 15.07 -5.65 -3.44
C LEU A 272 15.49 -6.52 -2.25
#